data_AF-A0A7W0S361-F1
#
_entry.id   AF-A0A7W0S361-F1
#
_cell.length_a   1.000
_cell.length_b   1.000
_cell.length_c   1.000
_cell.angle_alpha   90.00
_cell.angle_beta   90.00
_cell.angle_gamma   90.00
#
_symmetry.space_group_name_H-M   'P 1'
#
loop_
_entity.id
_entity.type
_entity.pdbx_description
1 polymer ?
#
loop_
_entity_poly.entity_id
_entity_poly.type
_entity_poly.pdbx_seq_one_letter_code
_entity_poly.pdbx_strand_id
1 'polypeptide(L)' 'MNENKSTETNETAESLELLKKLKTQVFESSDEKLALALGRPVSELEAWFSGAEQIDEDAQEKIHGLALMRLNSENKTNQ' A
#
# COMPACT_ATOMS: atom_id res chain seq x y z
N MET A 1 -33.34 5.08 4.17
CA MET A 1 -32.10 5.64 3.62
C MET A 1 -31.01 5.17 4.56
N ASN A 2 -30.30 4.12 4.17
CA ASN A 2 -29.27 3.53 5.00
C ASN A 2 -27.96 3.99 4.37
N GLU A 3 -27.49 5.13 4.82
CA GLU A 3 -26.10 5.54 4.64
C GLU A 3 -25.19 4.59 5.44
N ASN A 4 -23.87 4.71 5.27
CA ASN A 4 -22.82 4.02 6.02
C ASN A 4 -22.58 2.51 5.72
N LYS A 5 -22.14 2.20 4.48
CA LYS A 5 -21.16 1.12 4.21
C LYS A 5 -20.28 1.41 2.98
N SER A 6 -19.77 2.64 2.88
CA SER A 6 -18.99 3.08 1.71
C SER A 6 -17.57 3.56 2.05
N THR A 7 -17.19 3.62 3.33
CA THR A 7 -15.89 4.16 3.76
C THR A 7 -14.78 3.11 3.74
N GLU A 8 -15.03 1.89 4.21
CA GLU A 8 -14.00 0.82 4.30
C GLU A 8 -13.42 0.40 2.93
N THR A 9 -14.24 0.44 1.88
CA THR A 9 -13.81 0.11 0.51
C THR A 9 -12.95 1.20 -0.12
N ASN A 10 -13.14 2.47 0.27
CA ASN A 10 -12.39 3.58 -0.31
C ASN A 10 -10.95 3.61 0.23
N GLU A 11 -10.79 3.47 1.55
CA GLU A 11 -9.47 3.50 2.20
C GLU A 11 -8.60 2.31 1.79
N THR A 12 -9.23 1.14 1.59
CA THR A 12 -8.55 -0.05 1.04
C THR A 12 -8.11 0.19 -0.40
N ALA A 13 -8.94 0.84 -1.23
CA ALA A 13 -8.60 1.14 -2.61
C ALA A 13 -7.43 2.14 -2.71
N GLU A 14 -7.43 3.19 -1.88
CA GLU A 14 -6.34 4.16 -1.82
C GLU A 14 -5.02 3.52 -1.36
N SER A 15 -5.08 2.65 -0.35
CA SER A 15 -3.92 1.88 0.11
C SER A 15 -3.38 0.97 -0.98
N LEU A 16 -4.25 0.28 -1.73
CA LEU A 16 -3.85 -0.58 -2.84
C LEU A 16 -3.17 0.22 -3.97
N GLU A 17 -3.66 1.43 -4.27
CA GLU A 17 -3.03 2.31 -5.25
C GLU A 17 -1.64 2.78 -4.80
N LEU A 18 -1.49 3.14 -3.53
CA LEU A 18 -0.19 3.48 -2.95
C LEU A 18 0.78 2.29 -2.97
N LEU A 19 0.29 1.10 -2.64
CA LEU A 19 1.04 -0.15 -2.69
C LEU A 19 1.55 -0.43 -4.11
N LYS A 20 0.70 -0.26 -5.13
CA LYS A 20 1.09 -0.39 -6.55
C LYS A 20 2.15 0.64 -6.95
N LYS A 21 2.02 1.90 -6.52
CA LYS A 21 3.00 2.96 -6.76
C LYS A 21 4.34 2.67 -6.10
N LEU A 22 4.34 2.17 -4.86
CA LEU A 22 5.54 1.72 -4.16
C LEU A 22 6.20 0.55 -4.91
N LYS A 23 5.40 -0.45 -5.30
CA LYS A 23 5.87 -1.60 -6.08
C LYS A 23 6.63 -1.15 -7.33
N THR A 24 6.03 -0.28 -8.13
CA THR A 24 6.60 0.11 -9.42
C THR A 24 7.73 1.12 -9.30
N GLN A 25 7.58 2.17 -8.48
CA GLN A 25 8.53 3.29 -8.42
C GLN A 25 9.71 3.03 -7.47
N VAL A 26 9.49 2.28 -6.39
CA VAL A 26 10.48 2.13 -5.30
C VAL A 26 11.12 0.74 -5.31
N PHE A 27 10.35 -0.28 -5.68
CA PHE A 27 10.76 -1.67 -5.58
C PHE A 27 10.91 -2.37 -6.95
N GLU A 28 10.90 -1.62 -8.05
CA GLU A 28 11.14 -2.15 -9.41
C GLU A 28 10.23 -3.34 -9.77
N SER A 29 8.98 -3.29 -9.34
CA SER A 29 7.99 -4.36 -9.48
C SER A 29 8.31 -5.66 -8.72
N SER A 30 9.22 -5.65 -7.75
CA SER A 30 9.56 -6.81 -6.92
C SER A 30 8.65 -6.93 -5.69
N ASP A 31 7.78 -7.93 -5.68
CA ASP A 31 6.90 -8.25 -4.54
C ASP A 31 7.70 -8.61 -3.28
N GLU A 32 8.80 -9.35 -3.44
CA GLU A 32 9.68 -9.73 -2.31
C GLU A 32 10.27 -8.52 -1.58
N LYS A 33 10.74 -7.51 -2.34
CA LYS A 33 11.32 -6.30 -1.73
C LYS A 33 10.25 -5.45 -1.04
N LEU A 34 9.06 -5.37 -1.64
CA LEU A 34 7.93 -4.65 -1.07
C LEU A 34 7.44 -5.33 0.21
N ALA A 35 7.32 -6.65 0.20
CA ALA A 35 6.98 -7.49 1.34
C ALA A 35 7.95 -7.29 2.51
N LEU A 36 9.26 -7.34 2.22
CA LEU A 36 10.31 -7.08 3.20
C LEU A 36 10.22 -5.66 3.79
N ALA A 37 9.92 -4.65 2.96
CA ALA A 37 9.79 -3.27 3.43
C ALA A 37 8.54 -3.04 4.29
N LEU A 38 7.45 -3.75 4.01
CA LEU A 38 6.23 -3.73 4.83
C LEU A 38 6.34 -4.61 6.08
N GLY A 39 7.31 -5.53 6.13
CA GLY A 39 7.41 -6.54 7.18
C GLY A 39 6.26 -7.54 7.12
N ARG A 40 5.77 -7.82 5.91
CA ARG A 40 4.62 -8.71 5.63
C ARG A 40 5.07 -9.79 4.64
N PRO A 41 4.51 -11.00 4.69
CA PRO A 41 4.81 -12.05 3.74
C PRO A 41 4.27 -11.72 2.35
N VAL A 42 4.95 -12.19 1.31
CA VAL A 42 4.53 -12.00 -0.10
C VAL A 42 3.12 -12.56 -0.34
N SER A 43 2.76 -13.67 0.31
CA SER A 43 1.42 -14.27 0.17
C SER A 43 0.29 -13.35 0.61
N GLU A 44 0.48 -12.54 1.67
CA GLU A 44 -0.50 -11.51 2.07
C GLU A 44 -0.58 -10.42 0.99
N LEU A 45 0.57 -9.97 0.46
CA LEU A 45 0.55 -8.99 -0.64
C LEU A 45 -0.16 -9.50 -1.89
N GLU A 46 0.08 -10.75 -2.29
CA GLU A 46 -0.61 -11.36 -3.42
C GLU A 46 -2.12 -11.44 -3.18
N ALA A 47 -2.54 -11.77 -1.95
CA ALA A 47 -3.94 -11.77 -1.56
C ALA A 47 -4.58 -10.38 -1.67
N TRP A 48 -3.88 -9.33 -1.22
CA TRP A 48 -4.32 -7.95 -1.36
C TRP A 48 -4.38 -7.50 -2.83
N PHE A 49 -3.36 -7.82 -3.63
CA PHE A 49 -3.33 -7.49 -5.06
C PHE A 49 -4.40 -8.22 -5.87
N SER A 50 -4.70 -9.46 -5.49
CA SER A 50 -5.77 -10.26 -6.10
C SER A 50 -7.16 -9.86 -5.61
N GLY A 51 -7.28 -9.04 -4.55
CA GLY A 51 -8.53 -8.77 -3.86
C GLY A 51 -9.12 -10.00 -3.16
N ALA A 52 -8.31 -11.04 -2.93
CA ALA A 52 -8.69 -12.22 -2.18
C ALA A 52 -8.78 -11.91 -0.67
N GLU A 53 -8.02 -10.93 -0.20
CA GLU A 53 -8.03 -10.44 1.17
C GLU A 53 -8.07 -8.91 1.19
N GLN A 54 -8.75 -8.34 2.19
CA GLN A 54 -8.76 -6.90 2.43
C GLN A 54 -7.48 -6.48 3.15
N ILE A 55 -7.02 -5.27 2.88
CA ILE A 55 -5.87 -4.69 3.58
C ILE A 55 -6.37 -4.26 4.97
N ASP A 56 -5.86 -4.89 6.03
CA ASP A 56 -6.14 -4.51 7.40
C ASP A 56 -5.64 -3.09 7.73
N GLU A 57 -6.24 -2.43 8.72
CA GLU A 57 -5.87 -1.07 9.15
C GLU A 57 -4.36 -0.93 9.48
N ASP A 58 -3.74 -1.91 10.15
CA ASP A 58 -2.28 -1.90 10.41
C ASP A 58 -1.46 -1.92 9.11
N ALA A 59 -1.91 -2.69 8.11
CA ALA A 59 -1.25 -2.74 6.81
C ALA A 59 -1.46 -1.41 6.06
N GLN A 60 -2.64 -0.81 6.14
CA GLN A 60 -2.91 0.52 5.58
C GLN A 60 -1.97 1.57 6.18
N GLU A 61 -1.82 1.64 7.51
CA GLU A 61 -0.90 2.58 8.17
C GLU A 61 0.55 2.39 7.71
N LYS A 62 1.01 1.14 7.56
CA LYS A 62 2.36 0.83 7.06
C LYS A 62 2.54 1.22 5.60
N ILE A 63 1.56 0.95 4.75
CA ILE A 63 1.59 1.33 3.33
C ILE A 63 1.67 2.86 3.21
N HIS A 64 0.83 3.58 3.96
CA HIS A 64 0.83 5.03 3.98
C HIS A 64 2.15 5.59 4.52
N GLY A 65 2.68 5.06 5.62
CA GLY A 65 3.97 5.47 6.17
C GLY A 65 5.14 5.20 5.22
N LEU A 66 5.14 4.05 4.55
CA LEU A 66 6.16 3.70 3.55
C LEU A 66 6.04 4.56 2.30
N ALA A 67 4.82 4.86 1.84
CA ALA A 67 4.55 5.78 0.75
C ALA A 67 5.02 7.20 1.08
N LEU A 68 4.72 7.71 2.28
CA LEU A 68 5.21 8.99 2.76
C LEU A 68 6.73 9.02 2.89
N MET A 69 7.38 7.93 3.28
CA MET A 69 8.84 7.88 3.39
C MET A 69 9.54 7.78 2.02
N ARG A 70 8.96 7.02 1.08
CA ARG A 70 9.62 6.69 -0.20
C ARG A 70 9.15 7.56 -1.36
N LEU A 71 7.84 7.77 -1.53
CA LEU A 71 7.28 8.57 -2.61
C LEU A 71 7.41 10.08 -2.33
N ASN A 72 7.26 10.52 -1.08
CA ASN A 72 7.46 11.93 -0.74
C ASN A 72 8.94 12.36 -0.82
N SER A 73 9.87 11.40 -0.80
CA SER A 73 11.31 11.68 -0.91
C SER A 73 11.72 12.13 -2.32
N GLU A 74 10.86 11.98 -3.34
CA GLU A 74 11.14 12.49 -4.70
C GLU A 74 10.98 14.02 -4.81
N ASN A 75 10.47 14.71 -3.77
CA ASN A 75 10.31 16.17 -3.75
C ASN A 75 11.30 16.92 -2.83
N LYS A 76 12.31 16.25 -2.25
CA LYS A 76 13.27 16.90 -1.32
C LYS A 76 14.74 16.88 -1.72
N THR A 77 15.07 16.54 -2.97
CA THR A 77 16.45 16.59 -3.49
C THR A 77 16.74 17.85 -4.32
N ASN A 78 16.11 18.97 -3.99
CA ASN A 78 16.43 20.30 -4.53
C ASN A 78 16.17 21.39 -3.48
N GLN A 79 16.96 21.44 -2.40
CA GLN A 79 17.27 22.68 -1.67
C GLN A 79 18.66 22.58 -1.05
#